data_AF-A0AA96R1Y4-F1
#
_entry.id   AF-A0AA96R1Y4-F1
#
_cell.length_a   1.000
_cell.length_b   1.000
_cell.length_c   1.000
_cell.angle_alpha   90.00
_cell.angle_beta   90.00
_cell.angle_gamma   90.00
#
_symmetry.space_group_name_H-M   'P 1'
#
loop_
_entity.id
_entity.type
_entity.pdbx_description
1 polymer ?
#
loop_
_entity_poly.entity_id
_entity_poly.type
_entity_poly.pdbx_seq_one_letter_code
_entity_poly.pdbx_strand_id
1 'polypeptide(L)'
;MDQISFPEGFLWGAATAAFQVEGSTTADGRTDSIWDAFCRLPGAIVGGHTGEPAADHYRRVDQDVKLMVDLGLQAYRFSIAWPRVRPDGGEVNQAGLDFYGRLVDTLLANGIKPWVTLYHWDLPQALEEKGGWAERDTAYRFADYATSVVESLGDRVTSWTTLNEPWCSSFLGYAAGVHAPGRREPEAALAAVHHLLLGHGLATSAIRAVQPAAEVGITLNLYPVFAADPENPADVDAARRLDAMQNRIFLDPVLKGAYPADVIEDFEEYHFLDNVREGDLEIISTPLDMLGVNYYSEHNVSSVADGEGPPARNGRRQSGSPWVGLGDLSFPGRDLPRTDMDWEVQPVGLTKVLRRLHDEYPRLPLYITENGAAYRDEFDGDGAVHDAERLGFIDGHLRAAHAAISEGVDLRGYFCWSLLDNFEWAEGYAKRFGIVHVDYDTQVRTPKASAHWYAKVARENALAATGGQ
;
A
#
# COMPACT_ATOMS: atom_id res chain seq x y z
N MET A 1 8.80 -25.74 25.28
CA MET A 1 7.65 -25.29 24.46
C MET A 1 8.24 -24.96 23.12
N ASP A 2 7.80 -25.63 22.07
CA ASP A 2 8.33 -25.39 20.74
C ASP A 2 8.00 -23.94 20.33
N GLN A 3 8.94 -23.28 19.63
CA GLN A 3 8.81 -21.91 19.15
C GLN A 3 9.03 -21.90 17.65
N ILE A 4 8.32 -21.01 16.95
CA ILE A 4 8.53 -20.75 15.53
C ILE A 4 9.43 -19.52 15.44
N SER A 5 10.71 -19.70 15.12
CA SER A 5 11.69 -18.62 15.05
C SER A 5 11.83 -18.09 13.62
N PHE A 6 11.83 -16.77 13.46
CA PHE A 6 12.14 -16.13 12.18
C PHE A 6 13.66 -16.09 11.95
N PRO A 7 14.11 -15.89 10.70
CA PRO A 7 15.53 -15.75 10.38
C PRO A 7 16.22 -14.68 11.24
N GLU A 8 17.52 -14.87 11.51
CA GLU A 8 18.32 -13.83 12.14
C GLU A 8 18.35 -12.58 11.25
N GLY A 9 18.14 -11.41 11.86
CA GLY A 9 18.06 -10.14 11.12
C GLY A 9 16.71 -9.89 10.43
N PHE A 10 15.68 -10.72 10.66
CA PHE A 10 14.33 -10.44 10.19
C PHE A 10 13.84 -9.08 10.72
N LEU A 11 13.41 -8.20 9.83
CA LEU A 11 13.08 -6.83 10.14
C LEU A 11 11.62 -6.70 10.57
N TRP A 12 11.40 -6.27 11.82
CA TRP A 12 10.08 -6.01 12.38
C TRP A 12 9.75 -4.53 12.37
N GLY A 13 8.70 -4.16 11.63
CA GLY A 13 8.26 -2.77 11.53
C GLY A 13 6.76 -2.58 11.56
N ALA A 14 6.35 -1.33 11.42
CA ALA A 14 4.97 -0.93 11.15
C ALA A 14 4.95 0.15 10.07
N ALA A 15 3.82 0.29 9.38
CA ALA A 15 3.68 1.19 8.25
C ALA A 15 2.57 2.24 8.45
N THR A 16 2.74 3.39 7.80
CA THR A 16 1.75 4.47 7.64
C THR A 16 1.93 5.17 6.28
N ALA A 17 0.96 6.02 5.92
CA ALA A 17 1.06 6.94 4.79
C ALA A 17 0.79 8.38 5.22
N ALA A 18 1.48 9.33 4.60
CA ALA A 18 1.47 10.76 4.95
C ALA A 18 0.05 11.32 5.06
N PHE A 19 -0.75 11.23 3.98
CA PHE A 19 -2.11 11.76 3.98
C PHE A 19 -3.00 11.12 5.06
N GLN A 20 -2.74 9.87 5.42
CA GLN A 20 -3.58 9.12 6.36
C GLN A 20 -3.32 9.49 7.82
N VAL A 21 -2.11 9.95 8.17
CA VAL A 21 -1.70 10.17 9.57
C VAL A 21 -1.23 11.58 9.89
N GLU A 22 -0.71 12.34 8.92
CA GLU A 22 -0.04 13.62 9.20
C GLU A 22 -0.99 14.70 9.72
N GLY A 23 -2.13 14.89 9.05
CA GLY A 23 -2.91 16.12 9.17
C GLY A 23 -2.11 17.35 8.74
N SER A 24 -2.48 18.53 9.24
CA SER A 24 -1.76 19.78 8.95
C SER A 24 -1.61 20.01 7.43
N THR A 25 -2.70 19.85 6.70
CA THR A 25 -2.78 19.83 5.23
C THR A 25 -2.53 21.20 4.60
N THR A 26 -2.66 22.29 5.37
CA THR A 26 -2.36 23.66 4.92
C THR A 26 -1.15 24.29 5.61
N ALA A 27 -0.39 23.52 6.40
CA ALA A 27 0.75 24.02 7.15
C ALA A 27 2.00 24.15 6.29
N ASP A 28 2.85 25.12 6.63
CA ASP A 28 4.25 25.21 6.18
C ASP A 28 4.43 25.14 4.65
N GLY A 29 3.52 25.78 3.90
CA GLY A 29 3.61 25.91 2.45
C GLY A 29 3.13 24.70 1.65
N ARG A 30 2.62 23.64 2.29
CA ARG A 30 1.94 22.52 1.60
C ARG A 30 0.72 23.04 0.83
N THR A 31 0.53 22.57 -0.40
CA THR A 31 -0.72 22.78 -1.17
C THR A 31 -1.53 21.50 -1.27
N ASP A 32 -2.67 21.55 -1.94
CA ASP A 32 -3.58 20.42 -2.05
C ASP A 32 -2.96 19.25 -2.81
N SER A 33 -3.14 18.04 -2.26
CA SER A 33 -3.09 16.79 -3.00
C SER A 33 -4.42 16.51 -3.71
N ILE A 34 -4.42 15.51 -4.59
CA ILE A 34 -5.65 14.95 -5.16
C ILE A 34 -6.62 14.45 -4.09
N TRP A 35 -6.13 13.98 -2.93
CA TRP A 35 -6.98 13.55 -1.83
C TRP A 35 -7.62 14.73 -1.08
N ASP A 36 -6.92 15.86 -0.91
CA ASP A 36 -7.53 17.08 -0.34
C ASP A 36 -8.70 17.55 -1.21
N ALA A 37 -8.49 17.57 -2.54
CA ALA A 37 -9.52 17.91 -3.50
C ALA A 37 -10.68 16.90 -3.51
N PHE A 38 -10.37 15.61 -3.48
CA PHE A 38 -11.36 14.55 -3.50
C PHE A 38 -12.24 14.54 -2.23
N CYS A 39 -11.66 14.80 -1.06
CA CYS A 39 -12.40 14.90 0.21
C CYS A 39 -13.48 16.00 0.21
N ARG A 40 -13.33 17.03 -0.63
CA ARG A 40 -14.32 18.12 -0.77
C ARG A 40 -15.52 17.73 -1.64
N LEU A 41 -15.45 16.61 -2.37
CA LEU A 41 -16.56 16.14 -3.19
C LEU A 41 -17.62 15.46 -2.29
N PRO A 42 -18.89 15.91 -2.34
CA PRO A 42 -19.96 15.28 -1.56
C PRO A 42 -20.08 13.78 -1.83
N GLY A 43 -20.07 12.98 -0.77
CA GLY A 43 -20.21 11.52 -0.84
C GLY A 43 -18.95 10.77 -1.30
N ALA A 44 -17.83 11.45 -1.56
CA ALA A 44 -16.58 10.78 -1.89
C ALA A 44 -16.04 9.97 -0.70
N ILE A 45 -16.13 10.53 0.51
CA ILE A 45 -15.65 9.91 1.75
C ILE A 45 -16.83 9.63 2.68
N VAL A 46 -16.83 8.47 3.34
CA VAL A 46 -17.78 8.14 4.41
C VAL A 46 -17.76 9.23 5.49
N GLY A 47 -18.94 9.71 5.86
CA GLY A 47 -19.09 10.75 6.89
C GLY A 47 -18.59 12.13 6.47
N GLY A 48 -18.15 12.32 5.21
CA GLY A 48 -17.54 13.58 4.77
C GLY A 48 -16.23 13.89 5.49
N HIS A 49 -15.55 12.87 6.01
CA HIS A 49 -14.25 13.01 6.66
C HIS A 49 -13.20 13.56 5.67
N THR A 50 -12.20 14.25 6.21
CA THR A 50 -11.04 14.74 5.47
C THR A 50 -9.76 14.22 6.11
N GLY A 51 -8.61 14.47 5.50
CA GLY A 51 -7.30 14.21 6.11
C GLY A 51 -6.97 15.09 7.34
N GLU A 52 -7.93 15.84 7.89
CA GLU A 52 -7.76 16.66 9.10
C GLU A 52 -8.67 16.16 10.23
N PRO A 53 -8.16 16.03 11.47
CA PRO A 53 -6.75 16.16 11.86
C PRO A 53 -5.91 14.91 11.54
N ALA A 54 -6.50 13.87 10.96
CA ALA A 54 -5.93 12.53 10.88
C ALA A 54 -5.50 12.03 12.27
N ALA A 55 -4.32 11.42 12.36
CA ALA A 55 -3.68 11.14 13.64
C ALA A 55 -2.81 12.32 14.12
N ASP A 56 -2.81 13.47 13.46
CA ASP A 56 -2.02 14.65 13.83
C ASP A 56 -0.51 14.36 13.97
N HIS A 57 0.01 13.39 13.20
CA HIS A 57 1.39 12.92 13.29
C HIS A 57 2.40 14.04 13.01
N TYR A 58 2.04 15.02 12.15
CA TYR A 58 2.89 16.16 11.82
C TYR A 58 3.38 16.93 13.06
N ARG A 59 2.51 17.05 14.07
CA ARG A 59 2.79 17.74 15.34
C ARG A 59 3.21 16.80 16.47
N ARG A 60 3.16 15.48 16.26
CA ARG A 60 3.28 14.45 17.30
C ARG A 60 4.36 13.40 17.04
N VAL A 61 5.29 13.70 16.13
CA VAL A 61 6.45 12.85 15.79
C VAL A 61 7.11 12.26 17.04
N ASP A 62 7.49 13.07 18.02
CA ASP A 62 8.22 12.59 19.21
C ASP A 62 7.39 11.60 20.03
N GLN A 63 6.07 11.81 20.13
CA GLN A 63 5.15 10.90 20.83
C GLN A 63 5.03 9.58 20.07
N ASP A 64 4.85 9.63 18.76
CA ASP A 64 4.63 8.45 17.94
C ASP A 64 5.92 7.63 17.76
N VAL A 65 7.10 8.27 17.65
CA VAL A 65 8.40 7.57 17.65
C VAL A 65 8.67 6.93 19.01
N LYS A 66 8.34 7.60 20.12
CA LYS A 66 8.44 6.97 21.44
C LYS A 66 7.58 5.71 21.54
N LEU A 67 6.37 5.71 20.97
CA LEU A 67 5.53 4.50 20.92
C LEU A 67 6.20 3.37 20.15
N MET A 68 6.85 3.67 19.01
CA MET A 68 7.60 2.66 18.24
C MET A 68 8.72 2.02 19.07
N VAL A 69 9.45 2.83 19.86
CA VAL A 69 10.50 2.35 20.78
C VAL A 69 9.90 1.45 21.86
N ASP A 70 8.83 1.88 22.50
CA ASP A 70 8.16 1.12 23.56
C ASP A 70 7.61 -0.24 23.03
N LEU A 71 7.20 -0.26 21.75
CA LEU A 71 6.78 -1.47 21.04
C LEU A 71 7.95 -2.31 20.50
N GLY A 72 9.19 -1.83 20.59
CA GLY A 72 10.38 -2.56 20.13
C GLY A 72 10.44 -2.72 18.60
N LEU A 73 9.85 -1.79 17.85
CA LEU A 73 9.95 -1.80 16.39
C LEU A 73 11.36 -1.43 15.94
N GLN A 74 11.85 -2.11 14.91
CA GLN A 74 13.20 -1.89 14.36
C GLN A 74 13.17 -0.97 13.14
N ALA A 75 12.03 -0.90 12.44
CA ALA A 75 11.86 -0.05 11.27
C ALA A 75 10.48 0.62 11.26
N TYR A 76 10.42 1.79 10.65
CA TYR A 76 9.19 2.51 10.39
C TYR A 76 9.08 2.82 8.90
N ARG A 77 8.08 2.24 8.26
CA ARG A 77 7.74 2.55 6.87
C ARG A 77 6.76 3.72 6.84
N PHE A 78 7.13 4.81 6.18
CA PHE A 78 6.28 5.99 6.03
C PHE A 78 6.43 6.57 4.63
N SER A 79 5.45 7.37 4.18
CA SER A 79 5.56 8.11 2.93
C SER A 79 5.89 9.58 3.14
N ILE A 80 6.44 10.19 2.10
CA ILE A 80 6.69 11.64 2.04
C ILE A 80 5.63 12.25 1.13
N ALA A 81 4.91 13.25 1.61
CA ALA A 81 3.88 13.92 0.83
C ALA A 81 4.50 14.80 -0.24
N TRP A 82 4.33 14.42 -1.51
CA TRP A 82 4.76 15.22 -2.65
C TRP A 82 4.32 16.70 -2.56
N PRO A 83 3.05 17.06 -2.30
CA PRO A 83 2.62 18.46 -2.24
C PRO A 83 3.16 19.24 -1.04
N ARG A 84 3.75 18.56 -0.05
CA ARG A 84 4.49 19.21 1.04
C ARG A 84 5.89 19.59 0.60
N VAL A 85 6.56 18.72 -0.18
CA VAL A 85 7.94 18.92 -0.64
C VAL A 85 8.02 19.76 -1.92
N ARG A 86 7.11 19.56 -2.87
CA ARG A 86 7.00 20.34 -4.11
C ARG A 86 5.54 20.75 -4.31
N PRO A 87 5.07 21.79 -3.59
CA PRO A 87 3.71 22.29 -3.72
C PRO A 87 3.36 22.59 -5.19
N ASP A 88 2.18 22.18 -5.62
CA ASP A 88 1.68 22.27 -7.00
C ASP A 88 2.56 21.57 -8.07
N GLY A 89 3.50 20.72 -7.64
CA GLY A 89 4.53 20.14 -8.48
C GLY A 89 5.61 21.14 -8.92
N GLY A 90 5.74 22.27 -8.21
CA GLY A 90 6.66 23.38 -8.50
C GLY A 90 8.03 23.24 -7.83
N GLU A 91 8.55 24.36 -7.32
CA GLU A 91 9.83 24.43 -6.61
C GLU A 91 9.82 23.68 -5.28
N VAL A 92 11.01 23.35 -4.78
CA VAL A 92 11.18 22.70 -3.48
C VAL A 92 10.74 23.64 -2.35
N ASN A 93 9.90 23.11 -1.46
CA ASN A 93 9.52 23.73 -0.21
C ASN A 93 10.39 23.21 0.93
N GLN A 94 11.34 24.01 1.38
CA GLN A 94 12.30 23.61 2.41
C GLN A 94 11.63 23.22 3.73
N ALA A 95 10.55 23.90 4.14
CA ALA A 95 9.86 23.57 5.38
C ALA A 95 9.24 22.15 5.34
N GLY A 96 8.83 21.70 4.16
CA GLY A 96 8.38 20.32 3.94
C GLY A 96 9.50 19.31 4.12
N LEU A 97 10.68 19.58 3.55
CA LEU A 97 11.87 18.73 3.73
C LEU A 97 12.35 18.74 5.19
N ASP A 98 12.30 19.89 5.88
CA ASP A 98 12.72 20.03 7.27
C ASP A 98 11.84 19.17 8.21
N PHE A 99 10.54 19.04 7.92
CA PHE A 99 9.67 18.12 8.64
C PHE A 99 10.14 16.67 8.54
N TYR A 100 10.38 16.17 7.32
CA TYR A 100 10.83 14.80 7.11
C TYR A 100 12.26 14.58 7.60
N GLY A 101 13.13 15.59 7.51
CA GLY A 101 14.46 15.58 8.11
C GLY A 101 14.39 15.37 9.62
N ARG A 102 13.53 16.13 10.32
CA ARG A 102 13.27 15.95 11.75
C ARG A 102 12.72 14.56 12.07
N LEU A 103 11.77 14.04 11.29
CA LEU A 103 11.25 12.68 11.48
C LEU A 103 12.36 11.63 11.35
N VAL A 104 13.17 11.70 10.28
CA VAL A 104 14.29 10.79 10.04
C VAL A 104 15.31 10.86 11.17
N ASP A 105 15.68 12.07 11.61
CA ASP A 105 16.60 12.27 12.73
C ASP A 105 16.06 11.69 14.03
N THR A 106 14.78 11.92 14.34
CA THR A 106 14.14 11.38 15.54
C THR A 106 14.08 9.84 15.50
N LEU A 107 13.80 9.23 14.34
CA LEU A 107 13.81 7.77 14.17
C LEU A 107 15.20 7.19 14.42
N LEU A 108 16.22 7.73 13.73
CA LEU A 108 17.59 7.23 13.81
C LEU A 108 18.20 7.44 15.21
N ALA A 109 17.91 8.56 15.87
CA ALA A 109 18.32 8.81 17.25
C ALA A 109 17.75 7.79 18.25
N ASN A 110 16.65 7.13 17.88
CA ASN A 110 16.01 6.08 18.67
C ASN A 110 16.27 4.66 18.11
N GLY A 111 17.20 4.51 17.16
CA GLY A 111 17.59 3.21 16.61
C GLY A 111 16.54 2.57 15.69
N ILE A 112 15.61 3.36 15.16
CA ILE A 112 14.57 2.90 14.22
C ILE A 112 15.02 3.21 12.79
N LYS A 113 15.09 2.19 11.93
CA LYS A 113 15.44 2.33 10.52
C LYS A 113 14.29 3.04 9.77
N PRO A 114 14.52 4.21 9.13
CA PRO A 114 13.54 4.82 8.25
C PRO A 114 13.42 4.02 6.95
N TRP A 115 12.19 3.72 6.54
CA TRP A 115 11.89 3.07 5.26
C TRP A 115 10.91 3.95 4.47
N VAL A 116 11.42 4.67 3.48
CA VAL A 116 10.68 5.76 2.86
C VAL A 116 9.93 5.30 1.62
N THR A 117 8.65 5.67 1.51
CA THR A 117 7.86 5.58 0.28
C THR A 117 7.72 6.96 -0.36
N LEU A 118 8.13 7.11 -1.61
CA LEU A 118 8.09 8.40 -2.32
C LEU A 118 6.68 8.77 -2.78
N TYR A 119 5.91 7.80 -3.29
CA TYR A 119 4.54 8.06 -3.71
C TYR A 119 3.55 7.14 -3.00
N HIS A 120 2.68 7.75 -2.19
CA HIS A 120 1.55 7.08 -1.55
C HIS A 120 0.26 7.89 -1.80
N TRP A 121 -0.01 8.05 -3.10
CA TRP A 121 -1.29 8.52 -3.68
C TRP A 121 -1.62 10.00 -3.50
N ASP A 122 -0.73 10.80 -2.92
CA ASP A 122 -0.95 12.21 -2.65
C ASP A 122 -0.34 13.12 -3.74
N LEU A 123 -0.62 12.82 -5.01
CA LEU A 123 -0.20 13.68 -6.14
C LEU A 123 -0.65 15.14 -5.91
N PRO A 124 0.18 16.18 -6.14
CA PRO A 124 -0.28 17.56 -6.09
C PRO A 124 -1.44 17.78 -7.05
N GLN A 125 -2.54 18.39 -6.57
CA GLN A 125 -3.76 18.57 -7.36
C GLN A 125 -3.51 19.34 -8.67
N ALA A 126 -2.59 20.31 -8.67
CA ALA A 126 -2.22 21.07 -9.86
C ALA A 126 -1.59 20.22 -10.99
N LEU A 127 -1.07 19.01 -10.67
CA LEU A 127 -0.63 18.05 -11.68
C LEU A 127 -1.79 17.22 -12.21
N GLU A 128 -2.77 16.85 -11.38
CA GLU A 128 -4.02 16.22 -11.85
C GLU A 128 -4.82 17.15 -12.76
N GLU A 129 -4.85 18.45 -12.49
CA GLU A 129 -5.51 19.44 -13.36
C GLU A 129 -4.89 19.50 -14.78
N LYS A 130 -3.66 19.02 -14.92
CA LYS A 130 -2.98 18.86 -16.21
C LYS A 130 -3.11 17.45 -16.80
N GLY A 131 -3.87 16.58 -16.16
CA GLY A 131 -4.16 15.20 -16.59
C GLY A 131 -3.61 14.10 -15.65
N GLY A 132 -2.76 14.46 -14.69
CA GLY A 132 -2.26 13.56 -13.65
C GLY A 132 -1.50 12.36 -14.20
N TRP A 133 -1.68 11.17 -13.61
CA TRP A 133 -0.99 9.96 -14.08
C TRP A 133 -1.43 9.49 -15.46
N ALA A 134 -2.58 9.91 -15.97
CA ALA A 134 -2.92 9.69 -17.37
C ALA A 134 -1.97 10.45 -18.32
N GLU A 135 -1.24 11.47 -17.81
CA GLU A 135 -0.28 12.25 -18.58
C GLU A 135 1.17 11.89 -18.29
N ARG A 136 1.91 11.64 -19.38
CA ARG A 136 3.28 11.15 -19.34
C ARG A 136 4.24 12.07 -18.60
N ASP A 137 4.05 13.39 -18.72
CA ASP A 137 4.90 14.40 -18.07
C ASP A 137 4.98 14.19 -16.54
N THR A 138 3.93 13.64 -15.93
CA THR A 138 3.86 13.34 -14.49
C THR A 138 4.94 12.36 -14.05
N ALA A 139 5.30 11.38 -14.89
CA ALA A 139 6.37 10.42 -14.61
C ALA A 139 7.75 11.11 -14.47
N TYR A 140 8.02 12.12 -15.29
CA TYR A 140 9.26 12.90 -15.23
C TYR A 140 9.27 13.84 -14.03
N ARG A 141 8.14 14.48 -13.72
CA ARG A 141 7.99 15.30 -12.50
C ARG A 141 8.18 14.50 -11.23
N PHE A 142 7.74 13.23 -11.25
CA PHE A 142 7.95 12.33 -10.12
C PHE A 142 9.45 12.03 -9.92
N ALA A 143 10.23 11.88 -11.00
CA ALA A 143 11.68 11.73 -10.91
C ALA A 143 12.37 13.00 -10.38
N ASP A 144 11.93 14.19 -10.80
CA ASP A 144 12.43 15.46 -10.25
C ASP A 144 12.13 15.59 -8.75
N TYR A 145 10.93 15.18 -8.34
CA TYR A 145 10.54 15.11 -6.93
C TYR A 145 11.38 14.11 -6.14
N ALA A 146 11.57 12.89 -6.66
CA ALA A 146 12.42 11.87 -6.05
C ALA A 146 13.85 12.38 -5.86
N THR A 147 14.40 13.08 -6.85
CA THR A 147 15.72 13.72 -6.76
C THR A 147 15.79 14.69 -5.58
N SER A 148 14.83 15.61 -5.46
CA SER A 148 14.80 16.60 -4.36
C SER A 148 14.76 15.94 -2.97
N VAL A 149 14.03 14.83 -2.84
CA VAL A 149 13.92 14.09 -1.58
C VAL A 149 15.23 13.38 -1.25
N VAL A 150 15.83 12.67 -2.22
CA VAL A 150 17.06 11.88 -2.00
C VAL A 150 18.26 12.79 -1.78
N GLU A 151 18.35 13.94 -2.46
CA GLU A 151 19.39 14.95 -2.17
C GLU A 151 19.34 15.45 -0.72
N SER A 152 18.14 15.52 -0.14
CA SER A 152 17.94 16.01 1.22
C SER A 152 18.10 14.94 2.31
N LEU A 153 17.75 13.68 2.03
CA LEU A 153 17.64 12.63 3.06
C LEU A 153 18.49 11.39 2.76
N GLY A 154 19.07 11.27 1.58
CA GLY A 154 19.86 10.11 1.13
C GLY A 154 21.20 9.95 1.86
N ASP A 155 21.61 10.93 2.66
CA ASP A 155 22.75 10.79 3.59
C ASP A 155 22.43 9.87 4.79
N ARG A 156 21.13 9.70 5.10
CA ARG A 156 20.62 8.99 6.30
C ARG A 156 19.63 7.87 5.99
N VAL A 157 18.84 8.01 4.93
CA VAL A 157 17.88 7.00 4.46
C VAL A 157 18.53 6.13 3.40
N THR A 158 18.41 4.82 3.55
CA THR A 158 18.99 3.84 2.62
C THR A 158 17.94 2.96 1.93
N SER A 159 16.76 2.77 2.53
CA SER A 159 15.69 1.95 1.97
C SER A 159 14.59 2.84 1.39
N TRP A 160 14.43 2.76 0.07
CA TRP A 160 13.53 3.57 -0.73
C TRP A 160 12.51 2.69 -1.45
N THR A 161 11.25 3.07 -1.34
CA THR A 161 10.14 2.51 -2.11
C THR A 161 9.63 3.61 -3.04
N THR A 162 9.61 3.38 -4.35
CA THR A 162 9.15 4.43 -5.28
C THR A 162 7.64 4.63 -5.15
N LEU A 163 6.85 3.57 -5.32
CA LEU A 163 5.39 3.61 -5.36
C LEU A 163 4.81 2.63 -4.35
N ASN A 164 3.76 3.04 -3.67
CA ASN A 164 2.83 2.12 -3.01
C ASN A 164 1.66 1.78 -3.93
N GLU A 165 1.41 0.49 -4.14
CA GLU A 165 0.18 -0.04 -4.75
C GLU A 165 -0.26 0.75 -6.00
N PRO A 166 0.55 0.75 -7.07
CA PRO A 166 0.21 1.47 -8.29
C PRO A 166 -1.14 1.02 -8.88
N TRP A 167 -1.56 -0.24 -8.62
CA TRP A 167 -2.89 -0.76 -8.95
C TRP A 167 -4.01 0.09 -8.34
N CYS A 168 -3.90 0.47 -7.07
CA CYS A 168 -4.90 1.30 -6.39
C CYS A 168 -4.95 2.70 -7.01
N SER A 169 -3.80 3.35 -7.20
CA SER A 169 -3.76 4.69 -7.79
C SER A 169 -4.21 4.74 -9.25
N SER A 170 -4.10 3.64 -10.02
CA SER A 170 -4.61 3.56 -11.39
C SER A 170 -6.09 3.14 -11.41
N PHE A 171 -6.43 1.93 -10.97
CA PHE A 171 -7.75 1.35 -11.19
C PHE A 171 -8.80 1.90 -10.24
N LEU A 172 -8.49 2.11 -8.95
CA LEU A 172 -9.46 2.72 -8.03
C LEU A 172 -9.61 4.23 -8.27
N GLY A 173 -8.53 4.90 -8.70
CA GLY A 173 -8.47 6.34 -8.94
C GLY A 173 -9.04 6.80 -10.29
N TYR A 174 -8.74 6.07 -11.37
CA TYR A 174 -9.08 6.45 -12.75
C TYR A 174 -10.13 5.56 -13.42
N ALA A 175 -10.36 4.32 -12.99
CA ALA A 175 -11.41 3.45 -13.56
C ALA A 175 -12.68 3.41 -12.69
N ALA A 176 -12.55 3.04 -11.42
CA ALA A 176 -13.69 2.97 -10.50
C ALA A 176 -14.12 4.37 -10.01
N GLY A 177 -13.16 5.28 -9.82
CA GLY A 177 -13.38 6.59 -9.23
C GLY A 177 -13.85 6.54 -7.77
N VAL A 178 -13.46 5.49 -7.05
CA VAL A 178 -13.68 5.35 -5.60
C VAL A 178 -12.55 5.99 -4.81
N HIS A 179 -11.33 6.03 -5.37
CA HIS A 179 -10.21 6.79 -4.82
C HIS A 179 -9.98 8.07 -5.62
N ALA A 180 -9.22 9.01 -5.05
CA ALA A 180 -8.76 10.19 -5.77
C ALA A 180 -7.97 9.77 -7.04
N PRO A 181 -8.11 10.47 -8.18
CA PRO A 181 -8.89 11.71 -8.38
C PRO A 181 -10.40 11.51 -8.65
N GLY A 182 -10.92 10.29 -8.55
CA GLY A 182 -12.36 10.02 -8.69
C GLY A 182 -12.86 9.90 -10.13
N ARG A 183 -11.93 9.66 -11.07
CA ARG A 183 -12.17 9.53 -12.51
C ARG A 183 -12.69 8.14 -12.86
N ARG A 184 -13.39 8.05 -13.99
CA ARG A 184 -14.11 6.83 -14.45
C ARG A 184 -13.89 6.64 -15.95
N GLU A 185 -12.62 6.54 -16.32
CA GLU A 185 -12.08 6.60 -17.67
C GLU A 185 -11.10 5.42 -17.86
N PRO A 186 -11.56 4.28 -18.42
CA PRO A 186 -10.74 3.08 -18.56
C PRO A 186 -9.39 3.32 -19.27
N GLU A 187 -9.39 4.09 -20.35
CA GLU A 187 -8.16 4.44 -21.09
C GLU A 187 -7.19 5.27 -20.22
N ALA A 188 -7.72 6.21 -19.42
CA ALA A 188 -6.91 7.00 -18.49
C ALA A 188 -6.32 6.13 -17.36
N ALA A 189 -7.04 5.10 -16.91
CA ALA A 189 -6.52 4.15 -15.93
C ALA A 189 -5.36 3.33 -16.50
N LEU A 190 -5.46 2.87 -17.74
CA LEU A 190 -4.39 2.13 -18.41
C LEU A 190 -3.20 3.04 -18.75
N ALA A 191 -3.43 4.30 -19.13
CA ALA A 191 -2.37 5.30 -19.25
C ALA A 191 -1.65 5.50 -17.90
N ALA A 192 -2.42 5.62 -16.81
CA ALA A 192 -1.86 5.74 -15.45
C ALA A 192 -1.03 4.51 -15.05
N VAL A 193 -1.45 3.28 -15.38
CA VAL A 193 -0.63 2.08 -15.17
C VAL A 193 0.76 2.25 -15.79
N HIS A 194 0.82 2.64 -17.06
CA HIS A 194 2.09 2.76 -17.76
C HIS A 194 2.95 3.91 -17.21
N HIS A 195 2.37 5.09 -17.00
CA HIS A 195 3.13 6.25 -16.55
C HIS A 195 3.58 6.17 -15.08
N LEU A 196 2.81 5.50 -14.21
CA LEU A 196 3.28 5.15 -12.87
C LEU A 196 4.53 4.27 -12.95
N LEU A 197 4.49 3.19 -13.74
CA LEU A 197 5.64 2.31 -13.90
C LEU A 197 6.85 3.02 -14.52
N LEU A 198 6.63 3.87 -15.53
CA LEU A 198 7.69 4.71 -16.08
C LEU A 198 8.29 5.64 -15.00
N GLY A 199 7.44 6.26 -14.19
CA GLY A 199 7.85 7.07 -13.04
C GLY A 199 8.67 6.27 -12.02
N HIS A 200 8.32 5.01 -11.76
CA HIS A 200 9.11 4.10 -10.93
C HIS A 200 10.53 3.90 -11.49
N GLY A 201 10.67 3.57 -12.77
CA GLY A 201 11.99 3.37 -13.39
C GLY A 201 12.85 4.64 -13.41
N LEU A 202 12.25 5.78 -13.74
CA LEU A 202 12.90 7.09 -13.73
C LEU A 202 13.34 7.50 -12.31
N ALA A 203 12.47 7.33 -11.31
CA ALA A 203 12.80 7.61 -9.92
C ALA A 203 13.89 6.67 -9.38
N THR A 204 13.88 5.39 -9.76
CA THR A 204 14.95 4.44 -9.41
C THR A 204 16.30 4.91 -9.94
N SER A 205 16.34 5.36 -11.19
CA SER A 205 17.55 5.93 -11.81
C SER A 205 17.99 7.22 -11.11
N ALA A 206 17.05 8.11 -10.76
CA ALA A 206 17.32 9.36 -10.06
C ALA A 206 17.88 9.13 -8.64
N ILE A 207 17.29 8.20 -7.88
CA ILE A 207 17.79 7.81 -6.55
C ILE A 207 19.24 7.33 -6.66
N ARG A 208 19.53 6.39 -7.58
CA ARG A 208 20.87 5.82 -7.74
C ARG A 208 21.91 6.82 -8.26
N ALA A 209 21.49 7.84 -9.01
CA ALA A 209 22.38 8.91 -9.45
C ALA A 209 22.89 9.77 -8.27
N VAL A 210 22.05 9.99 -7.26
CA VAL A 210 22.39 10.76 -6.05
C VAL A 210 23.03 9.87 -4.98
N GLN A 211 22.48 8.68 -4.77
CA GLN A 211 22.91 7.69 -3.76
C GLN A 211 23.14 6.32 -4.43
N PRO A 212 24.34 6.05 -4.99
CA PRO A 212 24.61 4.80 -5.71
C PRO A 212 24.45 3.51 -4.89
N ALA A 213 24.51 3.61 -3.57
CA ALA A 213 24.36 2.48 -2.63
C ALA A 213 22.95 2.35 -2.04
N ALA A 214 21.97 3.09 -2.55
CA ALA A 214 20.58 2.99 -2.11
C ALA A 214 20.00 1.60 -2.37
N GLU A 215 19.20 1.09 -1.42
CA GLU A 215 18.31 -0.05 -1.61
C GLU A 215 16.97 0.47 -2.14
N VAL A 216 16.64 0.16 -3.39
CA VAL A 216 15.43 0.64 -4.07
C VAL A 216 14.49 -0.52 -4.40
N GLY A 217 13.21 -0.33 -4.09
CA GLY A 217 12.15 -1.26 -4.45
C GLY A 217 10.84 -0.56 -4.82
N ILE A 218 9.84 -1.38 -5.10
CA ILE A 218 8.43 -0.98 -5.29
C ILE A 218 7.55 -1.86 -4.39
N THR A 219 6.43 -1.31 -3.93
CA THR A 219 5.43 -2.07 -3.16
C THR A 219 4.20 -2.32 -4.02
N LEU A 220 3.81 -3.60 -4.14
CA LEU A 220 2.64 -4.03 -4.91
C LEU A 220 1.62 -4.74 -4.00
N ASN A 221 0.34 -4.43 -4.16
CA ASN A 221 -0.76 -5.22 -3.62
C ASN A 221 -1.01 -6.44 -4.51
N LEU A 222 -0.74 -7.62 -3.97
CA LEU A 222 -0.73 -8.87 -4.71
C LEU A 222 -1.70 -9.85 -4.10
N TYR A 223 -2.56 -10.46 -4.92
CA TYR A 223 -3.62 -11.34 -4.45
C TYR A 223 -3.68 -12.62 -5.29
N PRO A 224 -3.77 -13.81 -4.67
CA PRO A 224 -4.15 -15.01 -5.39
C PRO A 224 -5.54 -14.82 -5.99
N VAL A 225 -5.73 -15.36 -7.20
CA VAL A 225 -6.99 -15.31 -7.93
C VAL A 225 -7.42 -16.74 -8.24
N PHE A 226 -8.66 -17.09 -7.87
CA PHE A 226 -9.25 -18.40 -8.11
C PHE A 226 -10.52 -18.28 -8.94
N ALA A 227 -10.69 -19.21 -9.87
CA ALA A 227 -11.98 -19.45 -10.51
C ALA A 227 -12.96 -20.01 -9.48
N ALA A 228 -14.17 -19.44 -9.40
CA ALA A 228 -15.22 -19.90 -8.49
C ALA A 228 -15.63 -21.35 -8.78
N ASP A 229 -15.76 -21.69 -10.07
CA ASP A 229 -15.82 -23.07 -10.54
C ASP A 229 -14.60 -23.38 -11.45
N PRO A 230 -13.60 -24.15 -10.97
CA PRO A 230 -12.43 -24.49 -11.78
C PRO A 230 -12.74 -25.42 -12.97
N GLU A 231 -13.92 -26.04 -13.00
CA GLU A 231 -14.37 -26.86 -14.13
C GLU A 231 -15.14 -26.04 -15.17
N ASN A 232 -15.47 -24.78 -14.88
CA ASN A 232 -16.10 -23.85 -15.80
C ASN A 232 -15.04 -23.04 -16.59
N PRO A 233 -14.89 -23.24 -17.91
CA PRO A 233 -13.88 -22.53 -18.70
C PRO A 233 -14.02 -21.00 -18.66
N ALA A 234 -15.24 -20.48 -18.48
CA ALA A 234 -15.47 -19.04 -18.42
C ALA A 234 -14.97 -18.44 -17.10
N ASP A 235 -15.08 -19.16 -15.98
CA ASP A 235 -14.53 -18.72 -14.68
C ASP A 235 -13.00 -18.84 -14.67
N VAL A 236 -12.45 -19.85 -15.35
CA VAL A 236 -11.00 -19.99 -15.54
C VAL A 236 -10.42 -18.82 -16.34
N ASP A 237 -11.07 -18.42 -17.45
CA ASP A 237 -10.63 -17.24 -18.19
C ASP A 237 -10.83 -15.94 -17.40
N ALA A 238 -11.94 -15.80 -16.66
CA ALA A 238 -12.15 -14.66 -15.76
C ALA A 238 -11.02 -14.55 -14.71
N ALA A 239 -10.63 -15.67 -14.10
CA ALA A 239 -9.51 -15.73 -13.17
C ALA A 239 -8.17 -15.36 -13.84
N ARG A 240 -7.92 -15.84 -15.08
CA ARG A 240 -6.72 -15.47 -15.86
C ARG A 240 -6.65 -13.97 -16.10
N ARG A 241 -7.74 -13.35 -16.59
CA ARG A 241 -7.83 -11.91 -16.91
C ARG A 241 -7.70 -11.05 -15.66
N LEU A 242 -8.35 -11.46 -14.58
CA LEU A 242 -8.28 -10.77 -13.30
C LEU A 242 -6.87 -10.86 -12.69
N ASP A 243 -6.21 -12.02 -12.74
CA ASP A 243 -4.80 -12.16 -12.33
C ASP A 243 -3.87 -11.28 -13.18
N ALA A 244 -4.14 -11.20 -14.49
CA ALA A 244 -3.42 -10.35 -15.42
C ALA A 244 -3.45 -8.89 -14.95
N MET A 245 -4.63 -8.37 -14.64
CA MET A 245 -4.83 -6.97 -14.27
C MET A 245 -4.49 -6.67 -12.80
N GLN A 246 -4.69 -7.60 -11.88
CA GLN A 246 -4.37 -7.45 -10.46
C GLN A 246 -2.86 -7.54 -10.20
N ASN A 247 -2.20 -8.53 -10.81
CA ASN A 247 -0.82 -8.89 -10.45
C ASN A 247 0.16 -8.65 -11.61
N ARG A 248 -0.07 -9.32 -12.75
CA ARG A 248 0.98 -9.46 -13.78
C ARG A 248 1.25 -8.17 -14.57
N ILE A 249 0.25 -7.31 -14.76
CA ILE A 249 0.41 -6.02 -15.45
C ILE A 249 1.39 -5.09 -14.73
N PHE A 250 1.67 -5.32 -13.44
CA PHE A 250 2.70 -4.61 -12.69
C PHE A 250 3.97 -5.44 -12.49
N LEU A 251 3.84 -6.73 -12.16
CA LEU A 251 5.00 -7.60 -11.91
C LEU A 251 5.87 -7.80 -13.15
N ASP A 252 5.28 -8.15 -14.28
CA ASP A 252 6.04 -8.50 -15.48
C ASP A 252 6.82 -7.33 -16.09
N PRO A 253 6.29 -6.10 -16.25
CA PRO A 253 7.11 -5.01 -16.77
C PRO A 253 8.25 -4.61 -15.81
N VAL A 254 8.03 -4.65 -14.49
CA VAL A 254 9.06 -4.34 -13.49
C VAL A 254 10.16 -5.40 -13.45
N LEU A 255 9.79 -6.68 -13.46
CA LEU A 255 10.73 -7.76 -13.16
C LEU A 255 11.21 -8.54 -14.40
N LYS A 256 10.51 -8.40 -15.54
CA LYS A 256 10.83 -9.07 -16.81
C LYS A 256 11.00 -8.10 -17.98
N GLY A 257 10.69 -6.81 -17.81
CA GLY A 257 10.83 -5.80 -18.86
C GLY A 257 9.84 -5.97 -20.03
N ALA A 258 8.69 -6.58 -19.78
CA ALA A 258 7.64 -6.75 -20.79
C ALA A 258 6.26 -6.81 -20.15
N TYR A 259 5.24 -6.28 -20.84
CA TYR A 259 3.85 -6.60 -20.50
C TYR A 259 3.52 -8.04 -20.94
N PRO A 260 2.66 -8.77 -20.21
CA PRO A 260 2.21 -10.09 -20.64
C PRO A 260 1.46 -10.00 -21.99
N ALA A 261 1.69 -10.96 -22.89
CA ALA A 261 1.07 -10.95 -24.22
C ALA A 261 -0.46 -11.01 -24.13
N ASP A 262 -0.99 -11.83 -23.22
CA ASP A 262 -2.44 -11.96 -22.99
C ASP A 262 -3.05 -10.68 -22.41
N VAL A 263 -2.31 -9.92 -21.59
CA VAL A 263 -2.71 -8.57 -21.11
C VAL A 263 -2.84 -7.60 -22.27
N ILE A 264 -1.90 -7.63 -23.23
CA ILE A 264 -1.95 -6.75 -24.40
C ILE A 264 -3.18 -7.06 -25.25
N GLU A 265 -3.46 -8.35 -25.49
CA GLU A 265 -4.65 -8.81 -26.21
C GLU A 265 -5.95 -8.41 -25.49
N ASP A 266 -6.04 -8.63 -24.18
CA ASP A 266 -7.21 -8.30 -23.37
C ASP A 266 -7.53 -6.80 -23.33
N PHE A 267 -6.54 -5.93 -23.58
CA PHE A 267 -6.69 -4.47 -23.58
C PHE A 267 -6.56 -3.81 -24.96
N GLU A 268 -6.63 -4.59 -26.05
CA GLU A 268 -6.55 -4.06 -27.42
C GLU A 268 -7.62 -3.00 -27.67
N GLU A 269 -8.85 -3.22 -27.19
CA GLU A 269 -9.98 -2.29 -27.34
C GLU A 269 -9.81 -0.94 -26.61
N TYR A 270 -8.88 -0.87 -25.65
CA TYR A 270 -8.59 0.33 -24.87
C TYR A 270 -7.28 1.01 -25.28
N HIS A 271 -6.70 0.61 -26.42
CA HIS A 271 -5.51 1.24 -26.97
C HIS A 271 -4.33 1.32 -25.98
N PHE A 272 -4.17 0.32 -25.10
CA PHE A 272 -3.19 0.36 -24.02
C PHE A 272 -1.76 0.68 -24.51
N LEU A 273 -1.35 0.05 -25.62
CA LEU A 273 -0.03 0.20 -26.21
C LEU A 273 0.27 1.61 -26.74
N ASP A 274 -0.73 2.46 -26.98
CA ASP A 274 -0.52 3.84 -27.45
C ASP A 274 0.21 4.69 -26.38
N ASN A 275 0.19 4.25 -25.12
CA ASN A 275 0.90 4.88 -24.02
C ASN A 275 2.39 4.48 -23.95
N VAL A 276 2.76 3.36 -24.59
CA VAL A 276 4.09 2.75 -24.47
C VAL A 276 5.02 3.27 -25.56
N ARG A 277 6.18 3.81 -25.20
CA ARG A 277 7.21 4.26 -26.14
C ARG A 277 8.43 3.35 -26.11
N GLU A 278 9.20 3.39 -27.21
CA GLU A 278 10.49 2.71 -27.30
C GLU A 278 11.41 3.14 -26.13
N GLY A 279 12.00 2.16 -25.46
CA GLY A 279 12.87 2.37 -24.29
C GLY A 279 12.15 2.41 -22.94
N ASP A 280 10.83 2.56 -22.89
CA ASP A 280 10.11 2.69 -21.62
C ASP A 280 10.25 1.43 -20.76
N LEU A 281 10.06 0.26 -21.35
CA LEU A 281 10.15 -1.00 -20.61
C LEU A 281 11.56 -1.28 -20.09
N GLU A 282 12.62 -0.82 -20.78
CA GLU A 282 13.99 -0.89 -20.27
C GLU A 282 14.15 -0.03 -19.02
N ILE A 283 13.64 1.21 -19.04
CA ILE A 283 13.63 2.11 -17.89
C ILE A 283 12.84 1.51 -16.72
N ILE A 284 11.62 1.01 -16.99
CA ILE A 284 10.72 0.41 -15.99
C ILE A 284 11.40 -0.77 -15.30
N SER A 285 12.13 -1.59 -16.05
CA SER A 285 12.82 -2.79 -15.54
C SER A 285 14.21 -2.52 -14.96
N THR A 286 14.51 -1.28 -14.57
CA THR A 286 15.76 -0.97 -13.86
C THR A 286 15.89 -1.90 -12.64
N PRO A 287 17.03 -2.59 -12.45
CA PRO A 287 17.16 -3.59 -11.40
C PRO A 287 16.85 -3.04 -10.01
N LEU A 288 16.04 -3.81 -9.26
CA LEU A 288 15.65 -3.52 -7.89
C LEU A 288 16.47 -4.32 -6.89
N ASP A 289 16.55 -3.83 -5.65
CA ASP A 289 17.25 -4.50 -4.55
C ASP A 289 16.27 -5.29 -3.65
N MET A 290 14.97 -4.97 -3.73
CA MET A 290 13.92 -5.58 -2.92
C MET A 290 12.54 -5.40 -3.56
N LEU A 291 11.61 -6.29 -3.22
CA LEU A 291 10.19 -6.18 -3.59
C LEU A 291 9.30 -6.14 -2.33
N GLY A 292 8.49 -5.09 -2.24
CA GLY A 292 7.47 -4.95 -1.20
C GLY A 292 6.17 -5.63 -1.61
N VAL A 293 5.60 -6.41 -0.69
CA VAL A 293 4.32 -7.12 -0.87
C VAL A 293 3.31 -6.58 0.13
N ASN A 294 2.20 -6.06 -0.39
CA ASN A 294 1.01 -5.77 0.40
C ASN A 294 0.01 -6.90 0.17
N TYR A 295 -0.51 -7.48 1.26
CA TYR A 295 -1.46 -8.58 1.20
C TYR A 295 -2.50 -8.47 2.31
N TYR A 296 -3.75 -8.75 1.98
CA TYR A 296 -4.89 -8.59 2.88
C TYR A 296 -5.98 -9.66 2.69
N SER A 297 -6.17 -10.15 1.47
CA SER A 297 -7.24 -11.08 1.07
C SER A 297 -6.81 -11.84 -0.18
N GLU A 298 -7.71 -12.64 -0.75
CA GLU A 298 -7.58 -13.21 -2.08
C GLU A 298 -8.88 -12.99 -2.89
N HIS A 299 -8.87 -13.27 -4.19
CA HIS A 299 -10.04 -13.15 -5.06
C HIS A 299 -10.59 -14.52 -5.46
N ASN A 300 -11.92 -14.66 -5.36
CA ASN A 300 -12.68 -15.77 -5.91
C ASN A 300 -13.63 -15.20 -6.96
N VAL A 301 -13.47 -15.56 -8.23
CA VAL A 301 -14.11 -14.85 -9.34
C VAL A 301 -14.95 -15.78 -10.20
N SER A 302 -16.13 -15.29 -10.60
CA SER A 302 -17.03 -15.97 -11.53
C SER A 302 -17.35 -15.07 -12.71
N SER A 303 -17.51 -15.71 -13.87
CA SER A 303 -17.95 -15.11 -15.13
C SER A 303 -19.44 -14.78 -15.15
N VAL A 304 -20.20 -15.30 -14.19
CA VAL A 304 -21.64 -15.08 -14.07
C VAL A 304 -21.86 -13.89 -13.14
N ALA A 305 -22.43 -12.80 -13.65
CA ALA A 305 -22.82 -11.66 -12.82
C ALA A 305 -23.79 -12.11 -11.72
N ASP A 306 -23.55 -11.64 -10.49
CA ASP A 306 -24.56 -11.75 -9.44
C ASP A 306 -25.73 -10.85 -9.85
N GLY A 307 -26.93 -11.42 -9.97
CA GLY A 307 -28.15 -10.69 -10.38
C GLY A 307 -28.53 -9.52 -9.46
N GLU A 308 -27.83 -9.37 -8.34
CA GLU A 308 -27.87 -8.22 -7.45
C GLU A 308 -26.46 -7.60 -7.40
N GLY A 309 -26.29 -6.42 -8.00
CA GLY A 309 -25.08 -5.62 -7.79
C GLY A 309 -24.93 -5.25 -6.31
N PRO A 310 -23.72 -4.89 -5.85
CA PRO A 310 -23.50 -4.52 -4.45
C PRO A 310 -24.52 -3.46 -4.02
N PRO A 311 -25.15 -3.60 -2.85
CA PRO A 311 -26.22 -2.70 -2.43
C PRO A 311 -25.72 -1.25 -2.46
N ALA A 312 -26.53 -0.36 -3.04
CA ALA A 312 -26.21 1.07 -3.07
C ALA A 312 -25.98 1.56 -1.63
N ARG A 313 -24.74 1.96 -1.32
CA ARG A 313 -24.43 2.56 -0.03
C ARG A 313 -24.96 3.99 -0.02
N ASN A 314 -26.11 4.19 0.63
CA ASN A 314 -26.75 5.50 0.74
C ASN A 314 -25.77 6.59 1.18
N GLY A 315 -25.75 7.72 0.48
CA GLY A 315 -24.87 8.85 0.78
C GLY A 315 -23.45 8.76 0.20
N ARG A 316 -23.10 7.69 -0.52
CA ARG A 316 -21.84 7.62 -1.28
C ARG A 316 -22.02 8.08 -2.73
N ARG A 317 -20.96 8.67 -3.27
CA ARG A 317 -20.81 8.90 -4.70
C ARG A 317 -20.83 7.55 -5.42
N GLN A 318 -21.46 7.50 -6.58
CA GLN A 318 -21.44 6.32 -7.42
C GLN A 318 -19.99 6.00 -7.82
N SER A 319 -19.55 4.75 -7.66
CA SER A 319 -18.27 4.20 -8.16
C SER A 319 -18.51 3.21 -9.29
N GLY A 320 -17.55 3.10 -10.21
CA GLY A 320 -17.53 2.12 -11.30
C GLY A 320 -16.81 0.84 -10.88
N SER A 321 -16.76 -0.15 -11.78
CA SER A 321 -15.86 -1.29 -11.58
C SER A 321 -14.41 -0.84 -11.75
N PRO A 322 -13.48 -1.25 -10.87
CA PRO A 322 -12.06 -1.07 -11.13
C PRO A 322 -11.55 -2.00 -12.24
N TRP A 323 -12.36 -3.00 -12.62
CA TRP A 323 -11.95 -4.04 -13.54
C TRP A 323 -12.28 -3.67 -14.99
N VAL A 324 -11.36 -2.99 -15.66
CA VAL A 324 -11.47 -2.58 -17.07
C VAL A 324 -11.69 -3.81 -17.96
N GLY A 325 -12.71 -3.77 -18.82
CA GLY A 325 -13.09 -4.91 -19.68
C GLY A 325 -13.66 -6.13 -18.96
N LEU A 326 -13.93 -6.01 -17.65
CA LEU A 326 -14.34 -7.08 -16.72
C LEU A 326 -15.48 -6.65 -15.79
N GLY A 327 -16.33 -5.72 -16.25
CA GLY A 327 -17.40 -5.13 -15.44
C GLY A 327 -18.51 -6.11 -15.01
N ASP A 328 -18.67 -7.22 -15.73
CA ASP A 328 -19.73 -8.21 -15.51
C ASP A 328 -19.30 -9.38 -14.60
N LEU A 329 -18.06 -9.36 -14.10
CA LEU A 329 -17.58 -10.39 -13.17
C LEU A 329 -18.26 -10.27 -11.82
N SER A 330 -18.45 -11.41 -11.16
CA SER A 330 -18.86 -11.49 -9.75
C SER A 330 -17.77 -12.09 -8.87
N PHE A 331 -17.90 -11.87 -7.57
CA PHE A 331 -16.94 -12.31 -6.56
C PHE A 331 -17.65 -13.11 -5.47
N PRO A 332 -18.09 -14.35 -5.76
CA PRO A 332 -18.91 -15.13 -4.84
C PRO A 332 -18.14 -15.41 -3.53
N GLY A 333 -18.80 -15.13 -2.41
CA GLY A 333 -18.26 -15.38 -1.07
C GLY A 333 -18.13 -16.87 -0.77
N ARG A 334 -17.15 -17.23 0.08
CA ARG A 334 -16.80 -18.63 0.39
C ARG A 334 -17.10 -19.06 1.83
N ASP A 335 -18.02 -18.36 2.49
CA ASP A 335 -18.38 -18.57 3.90
C ASP A 335 -17.15 -18.56 4.84
N LEU A 336 -16.30 -17.56 4.64
CA LEU A 336 -15.07 -17.35 5.41
C LEU A 336 -15.24 -16.19 6.41
N PRO A 337 -14.46 -16.18 7.51
CA PRO A 337 -14.40 -15.02 8.39
C PRO A 337 -14.03 -13.77 7.60
N ARG A 338 -14.59 -12.62 8.00
CA ARG A 338 -14.39 -11.35 7.31
C ARG A 338 -13.98 -10.24 8.26
N THR A 339 -13.16 -9.34 7.75
CA THR A 339 -12.78 -8.09 8.43
C THR A 339 -13.94 -7.09 8.39
N ASP A 340 -13.81 -5.97 9.09
CA ASP A 340 -14.78 -4.86 8.99
C ASP A 340 -14.71 -4.16 7.61
N MET A 341 -13.69 -4.42 6.78
CA MET A 341 -13.66 -4.05 5.35
C MET A 341 -14.51 -4.98 4.47
N ASP A 342 -15.11 -6.03 5.05
CA ASP A 342 -15.78 -7.12 4.34
C ASP A 342 -14.82 -7.94 3.45
N TRP A 343 -13.55 -8.03 3.86
CA TRP A 343 -12.54 -8.84 3.19
C TRP A 343 -12.41 -10.21 3.85
N GLU A 344 -12.34 -11.27 3.04
CA GLU A 344 -12.19 -12.63 3.53
C GLU A 344 -10.79 -12.85 4.14
N VAL A 345 -10.75 -13.44 5.33
CA VAL A 345 -9.50 -13.70 6.06
C VAL A 345 -8.89 -15.01 5.58
N GLN A 346 -7.81 -14.90 4.79
CA GLN A 346 -7.14 -16.05 4.18
C GLN A 346 -5.61 -15.99 4.33
N PRO A 347 -5.05 -16.43 5.48
CA PRO A 347 -3.60 -16.41 5.68
C PRO A 347 -2.81 -17.23 4.65
N VAL A 348 -3.32 -18.38 4.23
CA VAL A 348 -2.62 -19.27 3.28
C VAL A 348 -2.42 -18.61 1.91
N GLY A 349 -3.28 -17.67 1.53
CA GLY A 349 -3.10 -16.91 0.29
C GLY A 349 -1.80 -16.08 0.29
N LEU A 350 -1.34 -15.59 1.45
CA LEU A 350 -0.04 -14.93 1.57
C LEU A 350 1.11 -15.88 1.22
N THR A 351 1.08 -17.11 1.72
CA THR A 351 2.08 -18.13 1.36
C THR A 351 2.09 -18.36 -0.14
N LYS A 352 0.91 -18.46 -0.79
CA LYS A 352 0.81 -18.64 -2.24
C LYS A 352 1.44 -17.48 -3.03
N VAL A 353 1.19 -16.23 -2.63
CA VAL A 353 1.82 -15.05 -3.26
C VAL A 353 3.34 -15.10 -3.13
N LEU A 354 3.84 -15.32 -1.91
CA LEU A 354 5.28 -15.34 -1.64
C LEU A 354 6.00 -16.44 -2.42
N ARG A 355 5.40 -17.63 -2.50
CA ARG A 355 5.93 -18.74 -3.32
C ARG A 355 5.89 -18.43 -4.81
N ARG A 356 4.79 -17.86 -5.31
CA ARG A 356 4.68 -17.46 -6.72
C ARG A 356 5.81 -16.51 -7.11
N LEU A 357 6.07 -15.49 -6.28
CA LEU A 357 7.18 -14.57 -6.49
C LEU A 357 8.53 -15.28 -6.50
N HIS A 358 8.73 -16.26 -5.61
CA HIS A 358 9.95 -17.07 -5.56
C HIS A 358 10.15 -17.97 -6.79
N ASP A 359 9.07 -18.54 -7.31
CA ASP A 359 9.08 -19.57 -8.36
C ASP A 359 9.09 -18.96 -9.78
N GLU A 360 8.37 -17.84 -9.99
CA GLU A 360 8.09 -17.29 -11.33
C GLU A 360 8.93 -16.05 -11.70
N TYR A 361 9.60 -15.41 -10.74
CA TYR A 361 10.29 -14.13 -10.93
C TYR A 361 11.76 -14.18 -10.45
N PRO A 362 12.60 -13.22 -10.88
CA PRO A 362 13.95 -13.09 -10.34
C PRO A 362 13.94 -13.05 -8.81
N ARG A 363 14.85 -13.80 -8.19
CA ARG A 363 14.94 -13.89 -6.73
C ARG A 363 15.44 -12.58 -6.14
N LEU A 364 14.50 -11.74 -5.72
CA LEU A 364 14.74 -10.54 -4.91
C LEU A 364 14.40 -10.82 -3.45
N PRO A 365 15.09 -10.18 -2.50
CA PRO A 365 14.62 -10.08 -1.12
C PRO A 365 13.18 -9.55 -1.08
N LEU A 366 12.30 -10.29 -0.42
CA LEU A 366 10.90 -9.92 -0.21
C LEU A 366 10.73 -9.28 1.16
N TYR A 367 9.83 -8.31 1.23
CA TYR A 367 9.34 -7.73 2.48
C TYR A 367 7.82 -7.64 2.42
N ILE A 368 7.13 -8.10 3.47
CA ILE A 368 5.71 -7.77 3.62
C ILE A 368 5.66 -6.31 4.07
N THR A 369 5.38 -5.39 3.15
CA THR A 369 5.37 -3.95 3.42
C THR A 369 4.07 -3.46 4.01
N GLU A 370 3.00 -4.24 3.85
CA GLU A 370 1.74 -4.08 4.56
C GLU A 370 1.02 -5.43 4.72
N ASN A 371 0.60 -5.73 5.94
CA ASN A 371 -0.44 -6.72 6.25
C ASN A 371 -1.09 -6.36 7.59
N GLY A 372 -2.41 -6.45 7.64
CA GLY A 372 -3.20 -6.20 8.85
C GLY A 372 -4.69 -6.19 8.54
N ALA A 373 -5.52 -5.81 9.52
CA ALA A 373 -6.96 -5.88 9.37
C ALA A 373 -7.71 -4.80 10.15
N ALA A 374 -8.76 -4.27 9.53
CA ALA A 374 -9.76 -3.49 10.23
C ALA A 374 -10.73 -4.40 10.97
N TYR A 375 -10.88 -4.16 12.27
CA TYR A 375 -11.95 -4.70 13.11
C TYR A 375 -12.47 -3.56 13.98
N ARG A 376 -13.67 -3.76 14.54
CA ARG A 376 -14.17 -2.85 15.57
C ARG A 376 -13.35 -3.04 16.84
N ASP A 377 -12.91 -1.94 17.42
CA ASP A 377 -12.18 -1.96 18.67
C ASP A 377 -13.13 -2.01 19.86
N GLU A 378 -12.87 -2.91 20.82
CA GLU A 378 -13.67 -3.06 22.04
C GLU A 378 -12.98 -2.39 23.23
N PHE A 379 -13.77 -1.66 24.03
CA PHE A 379 -13.34 -1.00 25.26
C PHE A 379 -14.16 -1.57 26.41
N ASP A 380 -13.51 -2.11 27.43
CA ASP A 380 -14.16 -2.73 28.60
C ASP A 380 -14.19 -1.79 29.83
N GLY A 381 -13.79 -0.53 29.64
CA GLY A 381 -13.84 0.52 30.66
C GLY A 381 -12.59 0.61 31.56
N ASP A 382 -11.58 -0.24 31.35
CA ASP A 382 -10.30 -0.15 32.06
C ASP A 382 -9.27 0.77 31.36
N GLY A 383 -9.60 1.24 30.16
CA GLY A 383 -8.75 2.10 29.33
C GLY A 383 -7.88 1.33 28.32
N ALA A 384 -7.92 0.00 28.31
CA ALA A 384 -7.31 -0.86 27.30
C ALA A 384 -8.25 -1.05 26.10
N VAL A 385 -7.65 -1.49 25.00
CA VAL A 385 -8.37 -1.83 23.77
C VAL A 385 -8.13 -3.30 23.45
N HIS A 386 -9.20 -4.08 23.50
CA HIS A 386 -9.18 -5.51 23.24
C HIS A 386 -9.57 -5.79 21.78
N ASP A 387 -8.63 -6.32 21.01
CA ASP A 387 -8.77 -6.55 19.58
C ASP A 387 -8.31 -7.95 19.18
N ALA A 388 -8.91 -8.96 19.79
CA ALA A 388 -8.54 -10.37 19.63
C ALA A 388 -8.60 -10.83 18.16
N GLU A 389 -9.57 -10.35 17.38
CA GLU A 389 -9.69 -10.69 15.95
C GLU A 389 -8.52 -10.14 15.12
N ARG A 390 -8.07 -8.90 15.42
CA ARG A 390 -6.90 -8.30 14.77
C ARG A 390 -5.63 -9.07 15.13
N LEU A 391 -5.47 -9.44 16.40
CA LEU A 391 -4.35 -10.28 16.85
C LEU A 391 -4.36 -11.63 16.12
N GLY A 392 -5.50 -12.31 16.08
CA GLY A 392 -5.65 -13.60 15.38
C GLY A 392 -5.35 -13.51 13.89
N PHE A 393 -5.76 -12.41 13.24
CA PHE A 393 -5.39 -12.13 11.85
C PHE A 393 -3.87 -12.04 11.68
N ILE A 394 -3.19 -11.21 12.47
CA ILE A 394 -1.75 -10.98 12.34
C ILE A 394 -0.97 -12.27 12.67
N ASP A 395 -1.34 -13.02 13.71
CA ASP A 395 -0.72 -14.31 14.03
C ASP A 395 -0.86 -15.31 12.88
N GLY A 396 -2.06 -15.45 12.31
CA GLY A 396 -2.31 -16.34 11.18
C GLY A 396 -1.42 -16.01 9.98
N HIS A 397 -1.28 -14.73 9.64
CA HIS A 397 -0.47 -14.29 8.50
C HIS A 397 1.03 -14.39 8.76
N LEU A 398 1.51 -14.14 9.98
CA LEU A 398 2.91 -14.36 10.35
C LEU A 398 3.28 -15.85 10.30
N ARG A 399 2.37 -16.76 10.67
CA ARG A 399 2.57 -18.21 10.49
C ARG A 399 2.62 -18.59 9.01
N ALA A 400 1.76 -18.01 8.18
CA ALA A 400 1.76 -18.23 6.74
C ALA A 400 3.05 -17.69 6.06
N ALA A 401 3.54 -16.54 6.51
CA ALA A 401 4.83 -15.98 6.09
C ALA A 401 5.99 -16.90 6.48
N HIS A 402 6.00 -17.40 7.73
CA HIS A 402 7.00 -18.37 8.16
C HIS A 402 6.95 -19.69 7.38
N ALA A 403 5.76 -20.16 6.99
CA ALA A 403 5.63 -21.34 6.14
C ALA A 403 6.34 -21.13 4.78
N ALA A 404 6.20 -19.95 4.18
CA ALA A 404 6.92 -19.60 2.95
C ALA A 404 8.44 -19.56 3.17
N ILE A 405 8.92 -18.97 4.28
CA ILE A 405 10.34 -18.99 4.66
C ILE A 405 10.87 -20.42 4.77
N SER A 406 10.10 -21.31 5.41
CA SER A 406 10.46 -22.72 5.60
C SER A 406 10.57 -23.49 4.28
N GLU A 407 9.92 -22.99 3.23
CA GLU A 407 9.96 -23.53 1.87
C GLU A 407 11.03 -22.86 0.98
N GLY A 408 11.83 -21.94 1.53
CA GLY A 408 12.99 -21.34 0.86
C GLY A 408 12.76 -19.94 0.30
N VAL A 409 11.61 -19.31 0.57
CA VAL A 409 11.37 -17.91 0.17
C VAL A 409 12.29 -16.98 0.96
N ASP A 410 13.00 -16.08 0.27
CA ASP A 410 13.86 -15.04 0.87
C ASP A 410 13.02 -13.86 1.38
N LEU A 411 12.20 -14.11 2.41
CA LEU A 411 11.42 -13.08 3.10
C LEU A 411 12.20 -12.54 4.30
N ARG A 412 12.46 -11.23 4.30
CA ARG A 412 13.39 -10.58 5.25
C ARG A 412 12.75 -9.61 6.22
N GLY A 413 11.46 -9.32 6.10
CA GLY A 413 10.79 -8.46 7.07
C GLY A 413 9.29 -8.37 6.90
N TYR A 414 8.65 -7.80 7.92
CA TYR A 414 7.21 -7.63 8.03
C TYR A 414 6.89 -6.26 8.63
N PHE A 415 6.00 -5.52 7.97
CA PHE A 415 5.47 -4.25 8.39
C PHE A 415 3.97 -4.38 8.65
N CYS A 416 3.57 -4.24 9.91
CA CYS A 416 2.16 -4.26 10.28
C CYS A 416 1.46 -3.01 9.72
N TRP A 417 0.38 -3.23 8.96
CA TRP A 417 -0.54 -2.17 8.59
C TRP A 417 -1.71 -2.10 9.59
N SER A 418 -1.81 -1.07 10.41
CA SER A 418 -0.97 0.13 10.50
C SER A 418 -0.41 0.32 11.90
N LEU A 419 0.57 1.22 12.05
CA LEU A 419 1.00 1.65 13.39
C LEU A 419 -0.17 2.29 14.15
N LEU A 420 -0.78 3.32 13.55
CA LEU A 420 -1.84 4.14 14.12
C LEU A 420 -3.15 3.88 13.39
N ASP A 421 -4.28 3.92 14.10
CA ASP A 421 -5.58 4.20 13.48
C ASP A 421 -5.48 5.51 12.70
N ASN A 422 -6.04 5.53 11.50
CA ASN A 422 -5.80 6.59 10.53
C ASN A 422 -7.00 6.81 9.60
N PHE A 423 -6.86 7.75 8.67
CA PHE A 423 -7.84 8.00 7.61
C PHE A 423 -7.75 6.88 6.55
N GLU A 424 -8.69 5.93 6.55
CA GLU A 424 -8.76 4.83 5.59
C GLU A 424 -9.47 5.27 4.30
N TRP A 425 -8.84 6.21 3.59
CA TRP A 425 -9.21 6.59 2.23
C TRP A 425 -10.71 6.92 2.08
N ALA A 426 -11.42 6.29 1.14
CA ALA A 426 -12.85 6.51 0.92
C ALA A 426 -13.73 6.07 2.12
N GLU A 427 -13.22 5.22 3.00
CA GLU A 427 -13.89 4.79 4.24
C GLU A 427 -13.71 5.79 5.40
N GLY A 428 -12.83 6.78 5.24
CA GLY A 428 -12.53 7.78 6.27
C GLY A 428 -12.05 7.13 7.57
N TYR A 429 -12.45 7.70 8.72
CA TYR A 429 -12.03 7.21 10.04
C TYR A 429 -12.79 5.99 10.58
N ALA A 430 -13.75 5.45 9.82
CA ALA A 430 -14.62 4.37 10.30
C ALA A 430 -13.89 3.03 10.39
N LYS A 431 -12.84 2.82 9.59
CA LYS A 431 -12.10 1.56 9.49
C LYS A 431 -10.76 1.72 10.20
N ARG A 432 -10.58 0.94 11.27
CA ARG A 432 -9.43 1.07 12.19
C ARG A 432 -8.47 -0.09 11.99
N PHE A 433 -7.35 0.17 11.31
CA PHE A 433 -6.27 -0.80 11.07
C PHE A 433 -5.16 -0.77 12.13
N GLY A 434 -5.10 0.29 12.94
CA GLY A 434 -3.98 0.51 13.84
C GLY A 434 -3.82 -0.59 14.87
N ILE A 435 -2.58 -0.99 15.14
CA ILE A 435 -2.24 -1.69 16.39
C ILE A 435 -2.21 -0.70 17.57
N VAL A 436 -2.20 0.61 17.31
CA VAL A 436 -2.40 1.68 18.29
C VAL A 436 -3.70 2.41 17.96
N HIS A 437 -4.62 2.43 18.92
CA HIS A 437 -5.84 3.21 18.84
C HIS A 437 -5.54 4.71 18.87
N VAL A 438 -6.24 5.48 18.04
CA VAL A 438 -6.24 6.94 18.09
C VAL A 438 -7.65 7.43 18.38
N ASP A 439 -7.79 8.12 19.52
CA ASP A 439 -8.97 8.91 19.80
C ASP A 439 -8.88 10.19 18.95
N TYR A 440 -9.72 10.34 17.92
CA TYR A 440 -9.58 11.42 16.95
C TYR A 440 -9.93 12.80 17.51
N ASP A 441 -10.73 12.88 18.59
CA ASP A 441 -11.13 14.14 19.22
C ASP A 441 -10.01 14.68 20.14
N THR A 442 -9.39 13.79 20.91
CA THR A 442 -8.38 14.15 21.92
C THR A 442 -6.95 13.91 21.46
N GLN A 443 -6.79 13.14 20.37
CA GLN A 443 -5.52 12.68 19.82
C GLN A 443 -4.70 11.80 20.77
N VAL A 444 -5.37 11.17 21.75
CA VAL A 444 -4.74 10.20 22.66
C VAL A 444 -4.47 8.89 21.92
N ARG A 445 -3.24 8.37 22.09
CA ARG A 445 -2.81 7.07 21.56
C ARG A 445 -2.89 6.00 22.64
N THR A 446 -3.50 4.87 22.33
CA THR A 446 -3.60 3.71 23.24
C THR A 446 -3.15 2.44 22.50
N PRO A 447 -1.97 1.87 22.82
CA PRO A 447 -1.58 0.58 22.26
C PRO A 447 -2.64 -0.50 22.54
N LYS A 448 -3.05 -1.22 21.51
CA LYS A 448 -4.07 -2.27 21.61
C LYS A 448 -3.43 -3.59 22.08
N ALA A 449 -4.24 -4.59 22.42
CA ALA A 449 -3.74 -5.91 22.78
C ALA A 449 -2.87 -6.52 21.66
N SER A 450 -3.24 -6.32 20.39
CA SER A 450 -2.43 -6.71 19.23
C SER A 450 -1.05 -6.03 19.18
N ALA A 451 -0.92 -4.75 19.57
CA ALA A 451 0.39 -4.07 19.64
C ALA A 451 1.30 -4.70 20.69
N HIS A 452 0.78 -4.98 21.89
CA HIS A 452 1.57 -5.61 22.94
C HIS A 452 2.03 -7.02 22.55
N TRP A 453 1.15 -7.78 21.89
CA TRP A 453 1.47 -9.09 21.35
C TRP A 453 2.54 -9.01 20.25
N TYR A 454 2.34 -8.14 19.25
CA TYR A 454 3.28 -7.95 18.14
C TYR A 454 4.65 -7.49 18.62
N ALA A 455 4.69 -6.57 19.60
CA ALA A 455 5.91 -6.13 20.26
C ALA A 455 6.69 -7.29 20.93
N LYS A 456 5.97 -8.26 21.51
CA LYS A 456 6.59 -9.47 22.06
C LYS A 456 7.19 -10.33 20.95
N VAL A 457 6.44 -10.57 19.87
CA VAL A 457 6.92 -11.35 18.71
C VAL A 457 8.18 -10.73 18.11
N ALA A 458 8.18 -9.41 17.89
CA ALA A 458 9.33 -8.68 17.35
C ALA A 458 10.57 -8.80 18.24
N ARG A 459 10.43 -8.65 19.57
CA ARG A 459 11.54 -8.79 20.52
C ARG A 459 12.09 -10.21 20.64
N GLU A 460 11.20 -11.21 20.60
CA GLU A 460 11.58 -12.62 20.68
C GLU A 460 12.02 -13.18 19.32
N ASN A 461 11.78 -12.44 18.24
CA ASN A 461 11.93 -12.89 16.85
C ASN A 461 11.25 -14.26 16.60
N ALA A 462 10.11 -14.49 17.27
CA ALA A 462 9.47 -15.80 17.31
C ALA A 462 7.97 -15.75 17.67
N LEU A 463 7.22 -16.75 17.22
CA LEU A 463 5.86 -17.04 17.66
C LEU A 463 5.87 -18.21 18.65
N ALA A 464 4.95 -18.22 19.60
CA ALA A 464 4.65 -19.42 20.38
C ALA A 464 4.11 -20.51 19.44
N ALA A 465 4.56 -21.77 19.61
CA ALA A 465 3.88 -22.88 18.96
C ALA A 465 2.44 -22.94 19.48
N THR A 466 1.50 -23.21 18.57
CA THR A 466 0.16 -23.59 18.97
C THR A 466 0.27 -24.90 19.74
N GLY A 467 -0.08 -24.89 21.03
CA GLY A 467 -0.16 -26.13 21.79
C GLY A 467 -1.20 -27.02 21.13
N GLY A 468 -0.78 -28.19 20.63
CA GLY A 468 -1.72 -29.20 20.18
C GLY A 468 -2.64 -29.57 21.34
N GLN A 469 -3.94 -29.37 21.17
CA GLN A 469 -4.94 -30.13 21.91
C GLN A 469 -5.35 -31.33 21.07
#